data_AF-A0A537RGS9-F1
#
_entry.id   AF-A0A537RGS9-F1
#
_cell.length_a   1.000
_cell.length_b   1.000
_cell.length_c   1.000
_cell.angle_alpha   90.00
_cell.angle_beta   90.00
_cell.angle_gamma   90.00
#
_symmetry.space_group_name_H-M   'P 1'
#
loop_
_entity.id
_entity.type
_entity.pdbx_description
1 polymer ?
#
loop_
_entity_poly.entity_id
_entity_poly.type
_entity_poly.pdbx_seq_one_letter_code
_entity_poly.pdbx_strand_id
1 'polypeptide(L)' 'MGPATEKSDEPPATVWRYKTASCELDLFFYLDLRSGRMRTLHYSFKGEGAEFARRQECWRSLIASRGG' A
#
# COMPACT_ATOMS: atom_id res chain seq x y z
N MET A 1 18.49 11.83 -34.36
CA MET A 1 18.73 10.68 -33.46
C MET A 1 17.46 9.86 -33.43
N GLY A 2 17.54 8.58 -33.81
CA GLY A 2 16.38 7.68 -33.88
C GLY A 2 15.81 7.32 -32.51
N PRO A 3 14.66 6.61 -32.45
CA PRO A 3 14.00 6.30 -31.19
C PRO A 3 14.85 5.36 -30.33
N ALA A 4 14.75 5.53 -29.01
CA ALA A 4 15.49 4.72 -28.04
C ALA A 4 15.03 3.25 -28.09
N THR A 5 15.99 2.33 -28.07
CA THR A 5 15.75 0.89 -28.16
C THR A 5 15.34 0.25 -26.83
N GLU A 6 15.58 0.92 -25.69
CA GLU A 6 15.16 0.45 -24.36
C GLU A 6 15.02 1.62 -23.35
N LYS A 7 14.12 1.46 -22.36
CA LYS A 7 13.87 2.39 -21.24
C LYS A 7 13.46 1.60 -19.99
N SER A 8 13.82 2.08 -18.79
CA SER A 8 13.32 1.56 -17.50
C SER A 8 13.18 2.67 -16.45
N ASP A 9 12.11 2.61 -15.65
CA ASP A 9 11.79 3.47 -14.50
C ASP A 9 11.33 2.55 -13.34
N GLU A 10 12.02 2.51 -12.20
CA GLU A 10 11.57 1.86 -10.95
C GLU A 10 11.35 2.86 -9.80
N PRO A 11 10.49 3.86 -10.02
CA PRO A 11 9.47 4.34 -9.06
C PRO A 11 8.03 4.04 -9.57
N PRO A 12 6.89 4.32 -8.88
CA PRO A 12 6.71 5.48 -7.98
C PRO A 12 5.85 5.22 -6.72
N ALA A 13 5.75 3.98 -6.23
CA ALA A 13 4.86 3.71 -5.11
C ALA A 13 5.45 4.23 -3.78
N THR A 14 4.92 5.33 -3.25
CA THR A 14 5.11 5.63 -1.83
C THR A 14 4.34 4.57 -1.04
N VAL A 15 5.01 3.83 -0.16
CA VAL A 15 4.36 2.79 0.65
C VAL A 15 4.20 3.28 2.08
N TRP A 16 2.95 3.29 2.56
CA TRP A 16 2.67 3.49 3.98
C TRP A 16 2.39 2.14 4.63
N ARG A 17 3.15 1.81 5.66
CA ARG A 17 2.99 0.57 6.42
C ARG A 17 2.38 0.88 7.78
N TYR A 18 1.22 0.30 8.04
CA TYR A 18 0.60 0.28 9.36
C TYR A 18 0.88 -1.07 10.02
N LYS A 19 1.38 -1.05 11.24
CA LYS A 19 1.78 -2.28 11.94
C LYS A 19 1.37 -2.24 13.42
N THR A 20 0.81 -3.34 13.87
CA THR A 20 0.55 -3.66 15.29
C THR A 20 1.24 -4.99 15.63
N ALA A 21 1.06 -5.49 16.85
CA ALA A 21 1.59 -6.79 17.24
C ALA A 21 1.01 -7.95 16.40
N SER A 22 -0.23 -7.83 15.91
CA SER A 22 -0.97 -8.90 15.24
C SER A 22 -1.34 -8.62 13.78
N CYS A 23 -1.08 -7.41 13.27
CA CYS A 23 -1.54 -7.00 11.94
C CYS A 23 -0.54 -6.08 11.24
N GLU A 24 -0.36 -6.29 9.94
CA GLU A 24 0.37 -5.38 9.05
C GLU A 24 -0.45 -5.09 7.78
N LEU A 25 -0.52 -3.82 7.40
CA LEU A 25 -1.17 -3.34 6.19
C LEU A 25 -0.25 -2.38 5.45
N ASP A 26 0.02 -2.69 4.19
CA ASP A 26 0.67 -1.80 3.24
C ASP A 26 -0.35 -1.10 2.37
N LEU A 27 -0.24 0.21 2.26
CA LEU A 27 -0.92 1.02 1.25
C LEU A 27 0.09 1.52 0.22
N PHE A 28 -0.16 1.26 -1.05
CA PHE A 28 0.72 1.64 -2.15
C PHE A 28 0.11 2.84 -2.89
N PHE A 29 0.80 3.97 -2.82
CA PHE A 29 0.36 5.23 -3.42
C PHE A 29 1.08 5.49 -4.72
N TYR A 30 0.34 5.72 -5.79
CA TYR A 30 0.87 6.05 -7.10
C TYR A 30 0.47 7.48 -7.48
N LEU A 31 1.33 8.18 -8.22
CA LEU A 31 1.01 9.49 -8.76
C LEU A 31 -0.01 9.36 -9.89
N ASP A 32 -1.18 9.94 -9.71
CA ASP A 32 -2.17 10.09 -10.78
C ASP A 32 -1.73 11.25 -11.69
N LEU A 33 -1.22 10.93 -12.87
CA LEU A 33 -0.70 11.91 -13.83
C LEU A 33 -1.76 12.89 -14.36
N ARG A 34 -3.06 12.56 -14.31
CA ARG A 34 -4.11 13.53 -14.69
C ARG A 34 -4.28 14.62 -13.66
N SER A 35 -4.23 14.26 -12.37
CA SER A 35 -4.55 15.19 -11.29
C SER A 35 -3.32 15.70 -10.53
N GLY A 36 -2.15 15.09 -10.74
CA GLY A 36 -0.93 15.38 -9.99
C GLY A 36 -1.00 14.96 -8.52
N ARG A 37 -1.95 14.10 -8.13
CA ARG A 37 -2.18 13.69 -6.73
C ARG A 37 -1.80 12.24 -6.50
N MET A 38 -1.29 11.94 -5.31
CA MET A 38 -1.06 10.56 -4.88
C MET A 38 -2.40 9.86 -4.60
N ARG A 39 -2.59 8.67 -5.16
CA ARG A 39 -3.77 7.82 -4.94
C ARG A 39 -3.35 6.42 -4.53
N THR A 40 -4.07 5.83 -3.56
CA THR A 40 -3.90 4.43 -3.20
C THR A 40 -4.60 3.55 -4.22
N LEU A 41 -3.84 2.78 -5.01
CA LEU A 41 -4.40 1.86 -6.01
C LEU A 41 -4.32 0.39 -5.57
N HIS A 42 -3.39 0.09 -4.66
CA HIS A 42 -3.21 -1.25 -4.14
C HIS A 42 -3.00 -1.20 -2.62
N TYR A 43 -3.48 -2.24 -1.95
CA TYR A 43 -3.18 -2.50 -0.55
C TYR A 43 -2.95 -3.98 -0.34
N SER A 44 -2.13 -4.31 0.65
CA SER A 44 -1.80 -5.68 0.99
C SER A 44 -1.75 -5.87 2.49
N PHE A 45 -2.50 -6.85 2.98
CA PHE A 45 -2.39 -7.32 4.36
C PHE A 45 -1.31 -8.39 4.43
N LYS A 46 -0.46 -8.34 5.46
CA LYS A 46 0.59 -9.33 5.69
C LYS A 46 0.40 -10.05 7.02
N GLY A 47 1.18 -11.12 7.21
CA GLY A 47 1.10 -11.99 8.37
C GLY A 47 -0.28 -12.63 8.47
N GLU A 48 -0.84 -12.68 9.67
CA GLU A 48 -2.17 -13.28 9.89
C GLU A 48 -3.29 -12.57 9.12
N GLY A 49 -3.13 -11.27 8.81
CA GLY A 49 -4.09 -10.51 8.02
C GLY A 49 -4.16 -10.89 6.53
N ALA A 50 -3.17 -11.63 6.04
CA ALA A 50 -3.18 -12.16 4.68
C ALA A 50 -4.35 -13.14 4.49
N GLU A 51 -4.70 -13.90 5.53
CA GLU A 51 -5.85 -14.81 5.52
C GLU A 51 -7.16 -14.04 5.50
N PHE A 52 -8.04 -14.36 4.54
CA PHE A 52 -9.30 -13.66 4.35
C PHE A 52 -10.17 -13.66 5.63
N ALA A 53 -10.22 -14.80 6.33
CA ALA A 53 -10.98 -14.96 7.57
C ALA A 53 -10.52 -14.03 8.71
N ARG A 54 -9.23 -13.64 8.73
CA ARG A 54 -8.64 -12.80 9.78
C ARG A 54 -8.47 -11.35 9.38
N ARG A 55 -8.74 -11.01 8.11
CA ARG A 55 -8.56 -9.66 7.56
C ARG A 55 -9.40 -8.61 8.26
N GLN A 56 -10.64 -8.94 8.64
CA GLN A 56 -11.52 -8.01 9.36
C GLN A 56 -10.99 -7.69 10.77
N GLU A 57 -10.42 -8.67 11.46
CA GLU A 57 -9.83 -8.47 12.79
C GLU A 57 -8.53 -7.65 12.71
N CYS A 58 -7.70 -7.96 11.70
CA CYS A 58 -6.51 -7.17 11.37
C CYS A 58 -6.87 -5.68 11.19
N TRP A 59 -7.92 -5.40 10.39
CA TRP A 59 -8.39 -4.04 10.17
C TRP A 59 -8.87 -3.34 11.45
N ARG A 60 -9.62 -4.03 12.31
CA ARG A 60 -10.09 -3.51 13.61
C ARG A 60 -8.95 -3.15 14.54
N SER A 61 -7.94 -4.02 14.64
CA SER A 61 -6.71 -3.79 15.41
C SER A 61 -6.00 -2.49 14.98
N LEU A 62 -5.85 -2.29 13.66
CA LEU A 62 -5.21 -1.08 13.13
C LEU A 62 -6.00 0.19 13.47
N ILE A 63 -7.34 0.16 13.36
CA ILE A 63 -8.18 1.32 13.72
C ILE A 63 -8.07 1.64 15.21
N ALA A 64 -8.17 0.63 16.08
CA ALA A 64 -8.09 0.81 17.53
C ALA A 64 -6.76 1.44 17.96
N SER A 65 -5.65 1.06 17.31
CA SER A 65 -4.31 1.58 17.63
C SER A 65 -4.12 3.08 17.33
N ARG A 66 -4.99 3.68 16.50
CA ARG A 66 -4.89 5.09 16.10
C ARG A 66 -5.78 6.03 16.93
N GLY A 67 -6.68 5.48 17.74
CA GLY A 67 -7.61 6.24 18.59
C GLY A 67 -7.19 6.32 20.06
N GLY A 68 -5.98 5.85 20.41
CA GLY A 68 -5.39 5.91 21.75
C GLY A 68 -4.36 7.00 21.90
#